data_AF-A0A8D9LP62-F1
#
_entry.id   AF-A0A8D9LP62-F1
#
_cell.length_a   1.000
_cell.length_b   1.000
_cell.length_c   1.000
_cell.angle_alpha   90.00
_cell.angle_beta   90.00
_cell.angle_gamma   90.00
#
_symmetry.space_group_name_H-M   'P 1'
#
loop_
_entity.id
_entity.type
_entity.pdbx_description
1 polymer ?
#
loop_
_entity_poly.entity_id
_entity_poly.type
_entity_poly.pdbx_seq_one_letter_code
_entity_poly.pdbx_strand_id
1 'polypeptide(L)'
;MADQSRSTTGRRRRFSEVNYSFGENCRYQSEVPFASFEERLQRSRRLFPSTVPIIGDKTHRFPNNEAATGYRCLSLRGFVVQGSLDPKDRSLDEAFRIIDSVGWAYTVMHVHPFYPRVVREFISNQPFDDDGVLIRGHVFQFNPSVIDRLMMTPSVTQSFGWRDVVLKQAISHLTGGECSGWTGFNLNALLKPFQALYRVCELNWLPGTDTDLMIKNRLRLIYAVAERKPISFGHLVYDQVIEMTRLTDTDMNLVFPNLIYQLLVLQHEVPLLPGDEEAIGRGLPIHGFADDTSGRRGRRRIN
;
A
#
# COMPACT_ATOMS: atom_id res chain seq x y z
N MET A 1 -57.65 -10.72 -25.89
CA MET A 1 -56.93 -9.90 -26.88
C MET A 1 -56.38 -8.68 -26.13
N ALA A 2 -55.16 -8.79 -25.59
CA ALA A 2 -53.90 -8.46 -26.27
C ALA A 2 -53.66 -6.93 -26.32
N ASP A 3 -53.09 -6.43 -25.22
CA ASP A 3 -51.78 -5.77 -25.09
C ASP A 3 -51.27 -4.74 -26.12
N GLN A 4 -50.43 -3.83 -25.60
CA GLN A 4 -49.47 -2.90 -26.24
C GLN A 4 -50.04 -1.54 -26.69
N SER A 5 -49.42 -0.38 -26.43
CA SER A 5 -48.06 -0.07 -25.96
C SER A 5 -47.99 1.40 -25.50
N ARG A 6 -47.47 1.67 -24.30
CA ARG A 6 -46.97 3.00 -23.91
C ARG A 6 -45.45 2.93 -23.91
N SER A 7 -44.85 3.50 -24.95
CA SER A 7 -43.41 3.71 -25.04
C SER A 7 -43.02 4.84 -24.08
N THR A 8 -42.43 4.50 -22.94
CA THR A 8 -41.65 5.43 -22.13
C THR A 8 -40.20 5.27 -22.53
N THR A 9 -39.76 6.12 -23.46
CA THR A 9 -38.37 6.32 -23.83
C THR A 9 -37.58 6.73 -22.58
N GLY A 10 -36.86 5.75 -22.03
CA GLY A 10 -35.90 5.94 -20.95
C GLY A 10 -34.86 6.97 -21.37
N ARG A 11 -34.97 8.16 -20.78
CA ARG A 11 -34.01 9.25 -20.91
C ARG A 11 -32.69 8.78 -20.32
N ARG A 12 -31.79 8.24 -21.16
CA ARG A 12 -30.38 7.98 -20.85
C ARG A 12 -29.79 9.28 -20.31
N ARG A 13 -29.68 9.41 -18.99
CA ARG A 13 -28.93 10.50 -18.35
C ARG A 13 -27.49 10.35 -18.80
N ARG A 14 -27.00 11.32 -19.58
CA ARG A 14 -25.57 11.48 -19.87
C ARG A 14 -24.84 11.59 -18.54
N PHE A 15 -23.81 10.77 -18.39
CA PHE A 15 -22.91 10.68 -17.24
C PHE A 15 -21.95 11.89 -17.21
N SER A 16 -22.49 13.11 -17.27
CA SER A 16 -21.73 14.37 -17.22
C SER A 16 -21.88 15.11 -15.90
N GLU A 17 -22.47 14.50 -14.86
CA GLU A 17 -22.75 15.16 -13.58
C GLU A 17 -22.42 14.27 -12.35
N VAL A 18 -21.29 13.56 -12.40
CA VAL A 18 -20.50 13.38 -11.18
C VAL A 18 -19.35 14.37 -11.33
N ASN A 19 -19.33 15.42 -10.51
CA ASN A 19 -18.35 16.50 -10.57
C ASN A 19 -16.92 15.97 -10.30
N TYR A 20 -16.31 15.39 -11.32
CA TYR A 20 -14.86 15.34 -11.52
C TYR A 20 -14.46 16.33 -12.62
N SER A 21 -15.21 17.45 -12.72
CA SER A 21 -15.00 18.52 -13.69
C SER A 21 -13.74 19.31 -13.36
N PHE A 22 -12.58 18.76 -13.73
CA PHE A 22 -11.37 19.53 -13.97
C PHE A 22 -11.14 19.51 -15.47
N GLY A 23 -11.36 20.66 -16.12
CA GLY A 23 -11.37 20.80 -17.58
C GLY A 23 -10.08 20.27 -18.24
N GLU A 24 -10.19 19.95 -19.54
CA GLU A 24 -9.19 19.29 -20.39
C GLU A 24 -7.81 19.99 -20.50
N ASN A 25 -7.54 21.02 -19.70
CA ASN A 25 -6.27 21.77 -19.66
C ASN A 25 -5.67 21.96 -18.24
N CYS A 26 -6.16 21.27 -17.21
CA CYS A 26 -5.59 21.40 -15.87
C CYS A 26 -4.27 20.63 -15.75
N ARG A 27 -3.13 21.34 -15.85
CA ARG A 27 -1.85 20.85 -15.32
C ARG A 27 -2.05 20.57 -13.85
N TYR A 28 -2.01 19.30 -13.45
CA TYR A 28 -2.01 18.97 -12.04
C TYR A 28 -0.67 19.41 -11.45
N GLN A 29 -0.73 20.38 -10.55
CA GLN A 29 0.35 20.71 -9.62
C GLN A 29 -0.13 20.24 -8.26
N SER A 30 0.62 19.36 -7.60
CA SER A 30 0.36 19.07 -6.20
C SER A 30 0.37 20.39 -5.43
N GLU A 31 -0.61 20.57 -4.55
CA GLU A 31 -0.74 21.79 -3.75
C GLU A 31 0.46 22.00 -2.81
N VAL A 32 1.26 20.95 -2.59
CA VAL A 32 2.47 20.98 -1.77
C VAL A 32 3.66 20.44 -2.57
N PRO A 33 4.80 21.15 -2.62
CA PRO A 33 6.02 20.61 -3.22
C PRO A 33 6.45 19.30 -2.53
N PHE A 34 6.67 18.25 -3.33
CA PHE A 34 7.18 17.00 -2.79
C PHE A 34 8.61 17.18 -2.27
N ALA A 35 8.83 16.74 -1.03
CA ALA A 35 10.13 16.64 -0.40
C ALA A 35 10.84 15.38 -0.90
N SER A 36 12.10 15.55 -1.32
CA SER A 36 13.03 14.46 -1.59
C SER A 36 13.20 13.55 -0.36
N PHE A 37 13.70 12.34 -0.59
CA PHE A 37 14.04 11.43 0.52
C PHE A 37 15.03 12.05 1.51
N GLU A 38 16.04 12.78 1.02
CA GLU A 38 17.04 13.44 1.87
C GLU A 38 16.41 14.54 2.75
N GLU A 39 15.50 15.34 2.20
CA GLU A 39 14.76 16.33 3.00
C GLU A 39 13.88 15.67 4.05
N ARG A 40 13.23 14.54 3.70
CA ARG A 40 12.45 13.75 4.67
C ARG A 40 13.33 13.19 5.78
N LEU A 41 14.50 12.66 5.45
CA LEU A 41 15.48 12.14 6.40
C LEU A 41 16.00 13.24 7.34
N GLN A 42 16.28 14.43 6.81
CA GLN A 42 16.70 15.56 7.64
C GLN A 42 15.58 16.04 8.57
N ARG A 43 14.33 16.07 8.10
CA ARG A 43 13.17 16.39 8.94
C ARG A 43 12.94 15.33 10.01
N SER A 44 13.04 14.05 9.67
CA SER A 44 12.81 12.94 10.61
C SER A 44 13.87 12.88 11.71
N ARG A 45 15.15 13.14 11.40
CA ARG A 45 16.23 13.26 12.40
C ARG A 45 15.99 14.33 13.47
N ARG A 46 15.17 15.35 13.18
CA ARG A 46 14.76 16.35 14.20
C ARG A 46 13.65 15.83 15.11
N LEU A 47 12.85 14.88 14.61
CA LEU A 47 11.73 14.28 15.33
C LEU A 47 12.16 13.08 16.17
N PHE A 48 13.19 12.35 15.71
CA PHE A 48 13.83 11.23 16.38
C PHE A 48 15.29 11.64 16.64
N PRO A 49 15.58 12.25 17.80
CA PRO A 49 16.96 12.60 18.15
C PRO A 49 17.82 11.33 18.12
N SER A 50 19.03 11.43 17.58
CA SER A 50 19.98 10.31 17.44
C SER A 50 20.43 9.69 18.78
N THR A 51 19.98 10.23 19.91
CA THR A 51 20.10 9.64 21.25
C THR A 51 19.08 8.50 21.44
N VAL A 52 19.01 7.57 20.48
CA VAL A 52 18.40 6.27 20.77
C VAL A 52 19.38 5.55 21.69
N PRO A 53 18.97 5.14 22.92
CA PRO A 53 19.87 4.44 23.81
C PRO A 53 20.37 3.16 23.13
N ILE A 54 21.69 2.96 23.16
CA ILE A 54 22.28 1.70 22.71
C ILE A 54 21.95 0.68 23.79
N ILE A 55 21.04 -0.24 23.48
CA ILE A 55 20.67 -1.34 24.38
C ILE A 55 21.36 -2.60 23.89
N GLY A 56 22.39 -3.03 24.62
CA GLY A 56 23.14 -4.25 24.32
C GLY A 56 24.23 -4.08 23.24
N ASP A 57 24.72 -5.21 22.73
CA ASP A 57 25.75 -5.25 21.70
C ASP A 57 25.13 -5.03 20.29
N LYS A 58 25.73 -4.14 19.50
CA LYS A 58 25.32 -3.87 18.11
C LYS A 58 25.43 -5.08 17.19
N THR A 59 26.19 -6.11 17.60
CA THR A 59 26.31 -7.38 16.87
C THR A 59 25.17 -8.34 17.17
N HIS A 60 24.41 -8.12 18.25
CA HIS A 60 23.33 -9.00 18.68
C HIS A 60 22.05 -8.74 17.88
N ARG A 61 21.59 -9.76 17.15
CA ARG A 61 20.47 -9.63 16.19
C ARG A 61 19.09 -9.89 16.79
N PHE A 62 18.99 -10.79 17.78
CA PHE A 62 17.71 -11.29 18.29
C PHE A 62 17.66 -11.12 19.81
N PRO A 63 16.64 -10.46 20.39
CA PRO A 63 16.58 -10.26 21.84
C PRO A 63 16.42 -11.56 22.65
N ASN A 64 15.88 -12.62 22.03
CA ASN A 64 15.62 -13.90 22.66
C ASN A 64 15.60 -15.06 21.64
N ASN A 65 15.44 -16.30 22.13
CA ASN A 65 15.39 -17.51 21.29
C ASN A 65 14.12 -17.62 20.43
N GLU A 66 13.01 -17.01 20.86
CA GLU A 66 11.76 -17.01 20.10
C GLU A 66 11.93 -16.17 18.82
N ALA A 67 12.51 -14.98 18.93
CA ALA A 67 12.85 -14.12 17.81
C ALA A 67 13.82 -14.82 16.84
N ALA A 68 14.87 -15.46 17.36
CA ALA A 68 15.79 -16.23 16.53
C ALA A 68 15.10 -17.39 15.79
N THR A 69 14.08 -18.01 16.40
CA THR A 69 13.30 -19.09 15.80
C THR A 69 12.33 -18.55 14.75
N GLY A 70 11.60 -17.47 15.06
CA GLY A 70 10.74 -16.77 14.12
C GLY A 70 11.51 -16.34 12.87
N TYR A 71 12.71 -15.77 13.04
CA TYR A 71 13.58 -15.38 11.91
C TYR A 71 13.86 -16.54 10.95
N ARG A 72 14.13 -17.75 11.47
CA ARG A 72 14.37 -18.94 10.63
C ARG A 72 13.14 -19.29 9.79
N CYS A 73 11.94 -19.21 10.37
CA CYS A 73 10.69 -19.41 9.62
C CYS A 73 10.49 -18.34 8.54
N LEU A 74 10.79 -17.07 8.83
CA LEU A 74 10.68 -15.96 7.86
C LEU A 74 11.70 -16.06 6.71
N SER A 75 12.81 -16.76 6.92
CA SER A 75 13.86 -16.91 5.89
C SER A 75 13.42 -17.76 4.70
N LEU A 76 12.37 -18.57 4.87
CA LEU A 76 11.75 -19.36 3.79
C LEU A 76 10.74 -18.55 2.96
N ARG A 77 10.32 -17.39 3.47
CA ARG A 77 9.27 -16.55 2.86
C ARG A 77 9.90 -15.54 1.90
N GLY A 78 9.22 -15.32 0.77
CA GLY A 78 9.53 -14.25 -0.17
C GLY A 78 9.02 -12.89 0.32
N PHE A 79 9.15 -11.88 -0.53
CA PHE A 79 8.75 -10.50 -0.23
C PHE A 79 7.80 -9.96 -1.30
N VAL A 80 6.80 -9.17 -0.90
CA VAL A 80 6.00 -8.35 -1.80
C VAL A 80 6.67 -6.99 -1.94
N VAL A 81 7.38 -6.77 -3.05
CA VAL A 81 8.05 -5.50 -3.34
C VAL A 81 7.01 -4.43 -3.65
N GLN A 82 7.15 -3.25 -3.04
CA GLN A 82 6.26 -2.13 -3.25
C GLN A 82 6.35 -1.55 -4.67
N GLY A 83 5.23 -1.01 -5.14
CA GLY A 83 5.14 -0.37 -6.45
C GLY A 83 5.39 1.14 -6.35
N SER A 84 6.07 1.71 -7.34
CA SER A 84 6.31 3.15 -7.45
C SER A 84 5.52 3.74 -8.61
N LEU A 85 4.89 4.88 -8.38
CA LEU A 85 4.34 5.74 -9.41
C LEU A 85 5.35 6.84 -9.75
N ASP A 86 5.54 7.11 -11.03
CA ASP A 86 6.26 8.31 -11.48
C ASP A 86 5.25 9.45 -11.65
N PRO A 87 5.33 10.53 -10.83
CA PRO A 87 4.44 11.69 -10.97
C PRO A 87 4.57 12.40 -12.33
N LYS A 88 5.59 12.09 -13.13
CA LYS A 88 5.79 12.64 -14.48
C LYS A 88 5.07 11.82 -15.56
N ASP A 89 4.61 10.61 -15.26
CA ASP A 89 3.85 9.79 -16.19
C ASP A 89 2.42 10.29 -16.30
N ARG A 90 2.14 11.01 -17.39
CA ARG A 90 0.83 11.61 -17.68
C ARG A 90 -0.30 10.59 -17.78
N SER A 91 0.00 9.34 -18.08
CA SER A 91 -1.03 8.28 -18.15
C SER A 91 -1.60 7.95 -16.77
N LEU A 92 -0.91 8.35 -15.70
CA LEU A 92 -1.24 8.08 -14.31
C LEU A 92 -1.69 9.33 -13.54
N ASP A 93 -1.78 10.48 -14.20
CA ASP A 93 -2.14 11.78 -13.59
C ASP A 93 -3.41 11.68 -12.74
N GLU A 94 -4.45 11.04 -13.26
CA GLU A 94 -5.72 10.92 -12.54
C GLU A 94 -5.63 10.01 -11.31
N ALA A 95 -4.91 8.89 -11.42
CA ALA A 95 -4.69 8.00 -10.28
C ALA A 95 -3.86 8.71 -9.20
N PHE A 96 -2.80 9.40 -9.61
CA PHE A 96 -1.94 10.15 -8.70
C PHE A 96 -2.71 11.31 -8.03
N ARG A 97 -3.56 12.02 -8.77
CA ARG A 97 -4.47 13.05 -8.20
C ARG A 97 -5.35 12.49 -7.09
N ILE A 98 -5.92 11.30 -7.28
CA ILE A 98 -6.77 10.66 -6.27
C ILE A 98 -5.94 10.36 -5.01
N ILE A 99 -4.73 9.80 -5.18
CA ILE A 99 -3.81 9.47 -4.07
C ILE A 99 -3.39 10.73 -3.30
N ASP A 100 -3.00 11.80 -4.00
CA ASP A 100 -2.58 13.04 -3.37
C ASP A 100 -3.75 13.75 -2.68
N SER A 101 -4.97 13.63 -3.21
CA SER A 101 -6.16 14.22 -2.59
C SER A 101 -6.50 13.65 -1.21
N VAL A 102 -5.96 12.48 -0.86
CA VAL A 102 -6.03 11.90 0.50
C VAL A 102 -4.69 11.98 1.26
N GLY A 103 -3.69 12.66 0.69
CA GLY A 103 -2.37 12.85 1.29
C GLY A 103 -1.48 11.62 1.28
N TRP A 104 -1.69 10.67 0.37
CA TRP A 104 -0.99 9.38 0.34
C TRP A 104 0.14 9.29 -0.69
N ALA A 105 0.57 10.41 -1.27
CA ALA A 105 1.56 10.43 -2.36
C ALA A 105 2.88 9.72 -2.01
N TYR A 106 3.41 9.89 -0.79
CA TYR A 106 4.64 9.22 -0.37
C TYR A 106 4.51 7.72 -0.11
N THR A 107 3.30 7.16 -0.12
CA THR A 107 3.08 5.71 -0.04
C THR A 107 3.40 5.00 -1.37
N VAL A 108 3.50 5.76 -2.46
CA VAL A 108 3.74 5.28 -3.83
C VAL A 108 4.94 5.97 -4.50
N MET A 109 5.60 6.87 -3.78
CA MET A 109 6.80 7.59 -4.24
C MET A 109 8.00 7.25 -3.36
N HIS A 110 9.20 7.38 -3.93
CA HIS A 110 10.46 7.19 -3.20
C HIS A 110 10.56 5.79 -2.55
N VAL A 111 10.11 4.75 -3.27
CA VAL A 111 10.22 3.36 -2.86
C VAL A 111 11.69 2.93 -2.97
N HIS A 112 12.39 2.92 -1.84
CA HIS A 112 13.80 2.54 -1.77
C HIS A 112 13.97 1.03 -1.56
N PRO A 113 15.08 0.45 -2.08
CA PRO A 113 15.46 -0.93 -1.77
C PRO A 113 15.54 -1.19 -0.26
N PHE A 114 15.38 -2.44 0.13
CA PHE A 114 15.48 -2.89 1.52
C PHE A 114 16.51 -4.00 1.68
N TYR A 115 17.02 -4.15 2.89
CA TYR A 115 17.89 -5.27 3.26
C TYR A 115 17.04 -6.42 3.83
N PRO A 116 16.96 -7.58 3.14
CA PRO A 116 16.10 -8.69 3.53
C PRO A 116 16.24 -9.12 4.98
N ARG A 117 17.49 -9.20 5.46
CA ARG A 117 17.79 -9.61 6.84
C ARG A 117 17.24 -8.62 7.86
N VAL A 118 17.43 -7.33 7.65
CA VAL A 118 16.91 -6.28 8.55
C VAL A 118 15.40 -6.35 8.66
N VAL A 119 14.71 -6.53 7.53
CA VAL A 119 13.24 -6.64 7.53
C VAL A 119 12.78 -7.90 8.29
N ARG A 120 13.45 -9.04 8.10
CA ARG A 120 13.13 -10.27 8.85
C ARG A 120 13.46 -10.14 10.34
N GLU A 121 14.57 -9.51 10.70
CA GLU A 121 14.92 -9.16 12.09
C GLU A 121 13.79 -8.32 12.71
N PHE A 122 13.35 -7.28 12.03
CA PHE A 122 12.24 -6.44 12.49
C PHE A 122 10.95 -7.22 12.77
N ILE A 123 10.54 -8.07 11.83
CA ILE A 123 9.30 -8.85 11.97
C ILE A 123 9.44 -9.88 13.09
N SER A 124 10.60 -10.52 13.21
CA SER A 124 10.85 -11.60 14.20
C SER A 124 11.12 -11.11 15.62
N ASN A 125 11.64 -9.89 15.79
CA ASN A 125 11.99 -9.32 17.09
C ASN A 125 10.76 -8.82 17.89
N GLN A 126 9.69 -9.61 17.89
CA GLN A 126 8.51 -9.41 18.72
C GLN A 126 8.83 -9.52 20.23
N PRO A 127 8.03 -8.88 21.09
CA PRO A 127 6.87 -8.01 20.76
C PRO A 127 7.29 -6.61 20.29
N PHE A 128 6.44 -5.98 19.48
CA PHE A 128 6.39 -4.51 19.40
C PHE A 128 5.74 -4.01 20.69
N ASP A 129 6.51 -3.74 21.74
CA ASP A 129 5.97 -3.11 22.95
C ASP A 129 5.89 -1.59 22.79
N ASP A 130 5.40 -0.89 23.83
CA ASP A 130 5.30 0.57 23.83
C ASP A 130 6.68 1.24 23.62
N ASP A 131 7.77 0.54 23.92
CA ASP A 131 9.13 1.04 23.79
C ASP A 131 9.67 0.88 22.35
N GLY A 132 9.26 -0.16 21.62
CA GLY A 132 9.50 -0.34 20.19
C GLY A 132 10.11 -1.69 19.83
N VAL A 133 10.93 -1.74 18.77
CA VAL A 133 11.61 -2.96 18.31
C VAL A 133 13.10 -2.80 18.44
N LEU A 134 13.74 -3.73 19.16
CA LEU A 134 15.18 -3.78 19.23
C LEU A 134 15.76 -4.34 17.92
N ILE A 135 16.50 -3.53 17.19
CA ILE A 135 17.24 -3.90 15.99
C ILE A 135 18.68 -3.43 16.14
N ARG A 136 19.61 -4.39 16.21
CA ARG A 136 21.06 -4.13 16.18
C ARG A 136 21.50 -3.08 17.21
N GLY A 137 21.02 -3.27 18.44
CA GLY A 137 21.32 -2.42 19.59
C GLY A 137 20.52 -1.11 19.68
N HIS A 138 19.56 -0.86 18.79
CA HIS A 138 18.74 0.37 18.80
C HIS A 138 17.25 0.00 18.86
N VAL A 139 16.45 0.81 19.56
CA VAL A 139 15.01 0.62 19.64
C VAL A 139 14.30 1.54 18.66
N PHE A 140 13.50 0.96 17.76
CA PHE A 140 12.75 1.68 16.74
C PHE A 140 11.26 1.69 17.08
N GLN A 141 10.64 2.87 17.06
CA GLN A 141 9.21 2.97 17.31
C GLN A 141 8.42 2.46 16.10
N PHE A 142 7.39 1.67 16.35
CA PHE A 142 6.48 1.19 15.32
C PHE A 142 5.04 1.21 15.82
N ASN A 143 4.33 2.28 15.51
CA ASN A 143 2.91 2.45 15.80
C ASN A 143 2.26 3.30 14.69
N PRO A 144 0.92 3.32 14.59
CA PRO A 144 0.22 4.05 13.54
C PRO A 144 0.64 5.53 13.40
N SER A 145 0.81 6.25 14.51
CA SER A 145 1.20 7.66 14.49
C SER A 145 2.61 7.90 13.98
N VAL A 146 3.55 7.01 14.30
CA VAL A 146 4.94 7.05 13.77
C VAL A 146 4.95 6.75 12.27
N ILE A 147 4.17 5.75 11.83
CA ILE A 147 4.03 5.44 10.40
C ILE A 147 3.46 6.65 9.66
N ASP A 148 2.35 7.22 10.15
CA ASP A 148 1.70 8.35 9.51
C ASP A 148 2.66 9.56 9.39
N ARG A 149 3.39 9.86 10.47
CA ARG A 149 4.36 10.96 10.49
C ARG A 149 5.51 10.76 9.50
N LEU A 150 6.09 9.55 9.45
CA LEU A 150 7.25 9.25 8.60
C LEU A 150 6.89 9.09 7.12
N MET A 151 5.67 8.64 6.84
CA MET A 151 5.08 8.58 5.51
C MET A 151 4.39 9.89 5.10
N MET A 152 4.40 10.90 5.97
CA MET A 152 3.77 12.21 5.75
C MET A 152 2.29 12.09 5.35
N THR A 153 1.59 11.09 5.87
CA THR A 153 0.15 10.92 5.67
C THR A 153 -0.63 11.68 6.75
N PRO A 154 -1.87 12.11 6.45
CA PRO A 154 -2.69 12.81 7.43
C PRO A 154 -2.99 11.94 8.66
N SER A 155 -2.88 12.53 9.85
CA SER A 155 -3.38 11.91 11.08
C SER A 155 -4.91 11.89 11.05
N VAL A 156 -5.50 10.73 11.28
CA VAL A 156 -6.96 10.55 11.27
C VAL A 156 -7.42 10.09 12.66
N THR A 157 -8.27 10.88 13.31
CA THR A 157 -8.80 10.55 14.65
C THR A 157 -9.73 9.34 14.63
N GLN A 158 -10.58 9.24 13.60
CA GLN A 158 -11.49 8.12 13.42
C GLN A 158 -11.42 7.64 11.97
N SER A 159 -10.83 6.45 11.78
CA SER A 159 -10.73 5.87 10.44
C SER A 159 -12.09 5.41 9.95
N PHE A 160 -12.41 5.73 8.70
CA PHE A 160 -13.60 5.24 8.02
C PHE A 160 -13.57 3.70 7.92
N GLY A 161 -14.70 3.06 8.23
CA GLY A 161 -14.90 1.61 8.15
C GLY A 161 -14.98 1.11 6.70
N TRP A 162 -13.88 1.21 5.95
CA TRP A 162 -13.85 0.89 4.52
C TRP A 162 -14.21 -0.59 4.24
N ARG A 163 -13.97 -1.50 5.17
CA ARG A 163 -14.36 -2.92 5.05
C ARG A 163 -15.87 -3.12 4.97
N ASP A 164 -16.65 -2.19 5.52
CA ASP A 164 -18.11 -2.25 5.57
C ASP A 164 -18.77 -1.61 4.35
N VAL A 165 -17.98 -1.05 3.42
CA VAL A 165 -18.49 -0.53 2.16
C VAL A 165 -19.26 -1.61 1.42
N VAL A 166 -20.46 -1.26 0.97
CA VAL A 166 -21.30 -2.14 0.16
C VAL A 166 -20.59 -2.42 -1.17
N LEU A 167 -20.18 -3.67 -1.38
CA LEU A 167 -19.36 -4.06 -2.54
C LEU A 167 -20.00 -3.69 -3.88
N LYS A 168 -21.32 -3.82 -3.99
CA LYS A 168 -22.08 -3.43 -5.19
C LYS A 168 -21.91 -1.95 -5.52
N GLN A 169 -21.91 -1.08 -4.51
CA GLN A 169 -21.70 0.35 -4.67
C GLN A 169 -20.27 0.65 -5.14
N ALA A 170 -19.28 0.00 -4.50
CA ALA A 170 -17.88 0.15 -4.89
C ALA A 170 -17.66 -0.26 -6.35
N ILE A 171 -18.13 -1.43 -6.76
CA ILE A 171 -17.97 -1.91 -8.15
C ILE A 171 -18.66 -0.98 -9.14
N SER A 172 -19.90 -0.58 -8.86
CA SER A 172 -20.64 0.30 -9.76
C SER A 172 -19.94 1.66 -9.94
N HIS A 173 -19.40 2.23 -8.87
CA HIS A 173 -18.62 3.47 -8.94
C HIS A 173 -17.34 3.28 -9.77
N LEU A 174 -16.53 2.26 -9.44
CA LEU A 174 -15.20 2.06 -10.03
C LEU A 174 -15.25 1.62 -11.51
N THR A 175 -16.41 1.17 -11.99
CA THR A 175 -16.62 0.76 -13.39
C THR A 175 -17.46 1.77 -14.18
N GLY A 176 -17.79 2.93 -13.60
CA GLY A 176 -18.66 3.91 -14.25
C GLY A 176 -20.07 3.38 -14.56
N GLY A 177 -20.54 2.41 -13.77
CA GLY A 177 -21.84 1.76 -13.92
C GLY A 177 -21.87 0.57 -14.89
N GLU A 178 -20.75 0.20 -15.53
CA GLU A 178 -20.68 -0.98 -16.41
C GLU A 178 -21.02 -2.28 -15.66
N CYS A 179 -20.52 -2.41 -14.43
CA CYS A 179 -20.82 -3.56 -13.56
C CYS A 179 -21.80 -3.15 -12.44
N SER A 180 -22.86 -3.95 -12.26
CA SER A 180 -23.87 -3.71 -11.21
C SER A 180 -23.63 -4.48 -9.91
N GLY A 181 -22.49 -5.17 -9.78
CA GLY A 181 -22.14 -5.98 -8.62
C GLY A 181 -21.00 -6.95 -8.90
N TRP A 182 -20.77 -7.90 -7.98
CA TRP A 182 -19.68 -8.89 -8.08
C TRP A 182 -19.88 -9.90 -9.22
N THR A 183 -21.11 -10.31 -9.46
CA THR A 183 -21.42 -11.28 -10.52
C THR A 183 -21.13 -10.67 -11.89
N GLY A 184 -20.23 -11.30 -12.65
CA GLY A 184 -19.80 -10.82 -13.97
C GLY A 184 -18.75 -9.70 -13.92
N PHE A 185 -18.30 -9.29 -12.74
CA PHE A 185 -17.22 -8.31 -12.61
C PHE A 185 -15.87 -8.90 -13.03
N ASN A 186 -15.08 -8.09 -13.72
CA ASN A 186 -13.68 -8.34 -14.04
C ASN A 186 -12.90 -7.05 -13.77
N LEU A 187 -11.65 -7.16 -13.28
CA LEU A 187 -10.75 -6.03 -13.05
C LEU A 187 -10.55 -5.17 -14.31
N ASN A 188 -10.64 -5.77 -15.51
CA ASN A 188 -10.54 -5.02 -16.77
C ASN A 188 -11.72 -4.06 -17.01
N ALA A 189 -12.84 -4.21 -16.29
CA ALA A 189 -13.99 -3.29 -16.35
C ALA A 189 -13.79 -2.03 -15.48
N LEU A 190 -12.74 -1.98 -14.67
CA LEU A 190 -12.41 -0.77 -13.91
C LEU A 190 -12.04 0.36 -14.89
N LEU A 191 -12.43 1.59 -14.55
CA LEU A 191 -11.93 2.76 -15.28
C LEU A 191 -10.40 2.86 -15.12
N LYS A 192 -9.71 3.39 -16.13
CA LYS A 192 -8.24 3.49 -16.18
C LYS A 192 -7.57 3.96 -14.87
N PRO A 193 -7.99 5.07 -14.21
CA PRO A 193 -7.39 5.47 -12.93
C PRO A 193 -7.52 4.39 -11.86
N PHE A 194 -8.65 3.70 -11.80
CA PHE A 194 -8.91 2.65 -10.81
C PHE A 194 -8.18 1.33 -11.10
N GLN A 195 -7.80 1.07 -12.35
CA GLN A 195 -6.88 -0.03 -12.68
C GLN A 195 -5.48 0.23 -12.10
N ALA A 196 -4.96 1.46 -12.25
CA ALA A 196 -3.69 1.85 -11.64
C ALA A 196 -3.77 1.83 -10.11
N LEU A 197 -4.87 2.36 -9.53
CA LEU A 197 -5.09 2.28 -8.08
C LEU A 197 -5.25 0.85 -7.57
N TYR A 198 -5.77 -0.06 -8.38
CA TYR A 198 -5.82 -1.48 -8.02
C TYR A 198 -4.40 -2.04 -7.86
N ARG A 199 -3.50 -1.73 -8.80
CA ARG A 199 -2.10 -2.16 -8.70
C ARG A 199 -1.38 -1.50 -7.53
N VAL A 200 -1.65 -0.23 -7.26
CA VAL A 200 -1.17 0.46 -6.04
C VAL A 200 -1.67 -0.26 -4.79
N CYS A 201 -2.96 -0.57 -4.73
CA CYS A 201 -3.56 -1.23 -3.58
C CYS A 201 -2.95 -2.62 -3.35
N GLU A 202 -2.74 -3.40 -4.41
CA GLU A 202 -2.11 -4.72 -4.37
C GLU A 202 -0.67 -4.70 -3.88
N LEU A 203 0.10 -3.64 -4.15
CA LEU A 203 1.52 -3.59 -3.80
C LEU A 203 1.83 -2.76 -2.56
N ASN A 204 1.07 -1.70 -2.30
CA ASN A 204 1.43 -0.63 -1.35
C ASN A 204 0.46 -0.45 -0.19
N TRP A 205 -0.80 -0.85 -0.30
CA TRP A 205 -1.81 -0.53 0.73
C TRP A 205 -2.43 -1.79 1.36
N LEU A 206 -2.73 -2.79 0.55
CA LEU A 206 -3.34 -4.05 0.95
C LEU A 206 -2.73 -5.23 0.16
N PRO A 207 -1.42 -5.48 0.33
CA PRO A 207 -0.73 -6.61 -0.27
C PRO A 207 -1.21 -7.94 0.31
N GLY A 208 -1.20 -8.97 -0.54
CA GLY A 208 -1.66 -10.31 -0.19
C GLY A 208 -2.05 -11.12 -1.41
N THR A 209 -2.39 -12.39 -1.18
CA THR A 209 -2.80 -13.33 -2.23
C THR A 209 -4.14 -12.92 -2.85
N ASP A 210 -4.28 -13.15 -4.16
CA ASP A 210 -5.49 -12.83 -4.95
C ASP A 210 -6.64 -13.81 -4.68
N THR A 211 -7.09 -13.83 -3.42
CA THR A 211 -8.35 -14.47 -3.06
C THR A 211 -9.53 -13.55 -3.38
N ASP A 212 -10.71 -14.13 -3.61
CA ASP A 212 -11.96 -13.38 -3.79
C ASP A 212 -12.17 -12.33 -2.69
N LEU A 213 -11.88 -12.68 -1.43
CA LEU A 213 -12.02 -11.77 -0.30
C LEU A 213 -11.03 -10.59 -0.41
N MET A 214 -9.78 -10.85 -0.78
CA MET A 214 -8.76 -9.81 -0.94
C MET A 214 -9.12 -8.85 -2.06
N ILE A 215 -9.55 -9.36 -3.22
CA ILE A 215 -9.99 -8.53 -4.35
C ILE A 215 -11.15 -7.62 -3.92
N LYS A 216 -12.16 -8.18 -3.23
CA LYS A 216 -13.30 -7.41 -2.70
C LYS A 216 -12.86 -6.31 -1.73
N ASN A 217 -11.91 -6.61 -0.85
CA ASN A 217 -11.38 -5.64 0.11
C ASN A 217 -10.60 -4.52 -0.59
N ARG A 218 -9.79 -4.84 -1.61
CA ARG A 218 -9.10 -3.82 -2.41
C ARG A 218 -10.09 -2.89 -3.11
N LEU A 219 -11.15 -3.42 -3.72
CA LEU A 219 -12.19 -2.60 -4.36
C LEU A 219 -12.88 -1.66 -3.37
N ARG A 220 -13.19 -2.15 -2.16
CA ARG A 220 -13.77 -1.31 -1.10
C ARG A 220 -12.83 -0.19 -0.65
N LEU A 221 -11.55 -0.51 -0.48
CA LEU A 221 -10.54 0.48 -0.09
C LEU A 221 -10.35 1.55 -1.18
N ILE A 222 -10.22 1.13 -2.45
CA ILE A 222 -10.08 2.05 -3.59
C ILE A 222 -11.30 2.95 -3.71
N TYR A 223 -12.51 2.41 -3.54
CA TYR A 223 -13.73 3.21 -3.50
C TYR A 223 -13.68 4.26 -2.38
N ALA A 224 -13.30 3.86 -1.16
CA ALA A 224 -13.23 4.79 -0.04
C ALA A 224 -12.17 5.89 -0.25
N VAL A 225 -11.03 5.56 -0.87
CA VAL A 225 -9.99 6.52 -1.26
C VAL A 225 -10.49 7.47 -2.36
N ALA A 226 -11.17 6.95 -3.39
CA ALA A 226 -11.76 7.76 -4.47
C ALA A 226 -12.79 8.76 -3.94
N GLU A 227 -13.59 8.33 -2.95
CA GLU A 227 -14.57 9.15 -2.24
C GLU A 227 -13.96 10.04 -1.14
N ARG A 228 -12.62 10.10 -1.06
CA ARG A 228 -11.84 10.89 -0.09
C ARG A 228 -12.25 10.66 1.36
N LYS A 229 -12.60 9.42 1.71
CA LYS A 229 -12.93 9.06 3.09
C LYS A 229 -11.68 9.11 3.96
N PRO A 230 -11.77 9.63 5.18
CA PRO A 230 -10.62 9.69 6.08
C PRO A 230 -10.23 8.28 6.52
N ILE A 231 -9.04 7.82 6.12
CA ILE A 231 -8.50 6.50 6.47
C ILE A 231 -7.11 6.71 7.04
N SER A 232 -6.82 6.15 8.22
CA SER A 232 -5.45 6.17 8.74
C SER A 232 -4.62 5.15 7.97
N PHE A 233 -3.61 5.64 7.25
CA PHE A 233 -2.64 4.80 6.59
C PHE A 233 -1.78 4.04 7.61
N GLY A 234 -1.39 4.71 8.70
CA GLY A 234 -0.66 4.13 9.80
C GLY A 234 -1.34 2.90 10.39
N HIS A 235 -2.65 2.98 10.71
CA HIS A 235 -3.40 1.82 11.21
C HIS A 235 -3.53 0.72 10.15
N LEU A 236 -3.78 1.09 8.89
CA LEU A 236 -3.88 0.12 7.79
C LEU A 236 -2.61 -0.73 7.67
N VAL A 237 -1.44 -0.12 7.75
CA VAL A 237 -0.14 -0.81 7.67
C VAL A 237 0.15 -1.57 8.96
N TYR A 238 -0.02 -0.92 10.12
CA TYR A 238 0.26 -1.51 11.42
C TYR A 238 -0.49 -2.83 11.61
N ASP A 239 -1.81 -2.84 11.42
CA ASP A 239 -2.65 -4.03 11.61
C ASP A 239 -2.17 -5.21 10.75
N GLN A 240 -1.77 -4.95 9.50
CA GLN A 240 -1.27 -5.98 8.58
C GLN A 240 0.10 -6.51 8.99
N VAL A 241 1.00 -5.65 9.49
CA VAL A 241 2.31 -6.08 9.98
C VAL A 241 2.17 -6.89 11.26
N ILE A 242 1.34 -6.45 12.21
CA ILE A 242 1.05 -7.22 13.44
C ILE A 242 0.43 -8.58 13.10
N GLU A 243 -0.51 -8.64 12.17
CA GLU A 243 -1.10 -9.92 11.77
C GLU A 243 -0.04 -10.83 11.12
N MET A 244 0.83 -10.29 10.27
CA MET A 244 1.91 -11.06 9.66
C MET A 244 2.88 -11.67 10.68
N THR A 245 3.10 -11.03 11.85
CA THR A 245 3.99 -11.58 12.89
C THR A 245 3.35 -12.76 13.63
N ARG A 246 2.01 -12.87 13.61
CA ARG A 246 1.26 -13.97 14.21
C ARG A 246 1.10 -15.17 13.27
N LEU A 247 1.22 -14.95 11.97
CA LEU A 247 1.06 -16.00 10.95
C LEU A 247 2.32 -16.85 10.82
N THR A 248 2.16 -18.16 11.00
CA THR A 248 3.22 -19.17 10.84
C THR A 248 3.26 -19.81 9.45
N ASP A 249 2.35 -19.41 8.55
CA ASP A 249 2.28 -19.91 7.17
C ASP A 249 3.51 -19.47 6.35
N THR A 250 4.32 -20.45 5.95
CA THR A 250 5.55 -20.26 5.19
C THR A 250 5.30 -19.94 3.72
N ASP A 251 4.10 -20.17 3.19
CA ASP A 251 3.77 -19.94 1.77
C ASP A 251 3.38 -18.48 1.50
N MET A 252 3.10 -17.70 2.55
CA MET A 252 2.73 -16.30 2.42
C MET A 252 3.97 -15.41 2.30
N ASN A 253 4.03 -14.53 1.31
CA ASN A 253 5.11 -13.54 1.24
C ASN A 253 5.04 -12.52 2.38
N LEU A 254 6.18 -11.94 2.75
CA LEU A 254 6.28 -10.84 3.70
C LEU A 254 5.85 -9.53 3.02
N VAL A 255 5.03 -8.76 3.70
CA VAL A 255 4.44 -7.51 3.17
C VAL A 255 5.16 -6.28 3.71
N PHE A 256 5.09 -5.18 2.99
CA PHE A 256 5.70 -3.88 3.32
C PHE A 256 7.21 -3.87 3.60
N PRO A 257 8.06 -4.66 2.92
CA PRO A 257 9.48 -4.69 3.23
C PRO A 257 10.19 -3.35 2.96
N ASN A 258 9.82 -2.66 1.89
CA ASN A 258 10.36 -1.34 1.55
C ASN A 258 9.97 -0.30 2.61
N LEU A 259 8.68 -0.21 2.96
CA LEU A 259 8.17 0.69 3.98
C LEU A 259 8.80 0.39 5.34
N ILE A 260 8.85 -0.86 5.77
CA ILE A 260 9.48 -1.24 7.05
C ILE A 260 10.92 -0.72 7.09
N TYR A 261 11.73 -1.04 6.09
CA TYR A 261 13.12 -0.61 6.06
C TYR A 261 13.25 0.92 5.99
N GLN A 262 12.40 1.58 5.21
CA GLN A 262 12.35 3.04 5.12
C GLN A 262 12.00 3.70 6.46
N LEU A 263 11.04 3.15 7.22
CA LEU A 263 10.70 3.65 8.55
C LEU A 263 11.86 3.52 9.52
N LEU A 264 12.64 2.44 9.45
CA LEU A 264 13.85 2.29 10.27
C LEU A 264 14.87 3.37 9.92
N VAL A 265 15.24 3.51 8.65
CA VAL A 265 16.24 4.48 8.18
C VAL A 265 15.84 5.93 8.50
N LEU A 266 14.55 6.26 8.40
CA LEU A 266 14.06 7.59 8.74
C LEU A 266 14.14 7.89 10.25
N GLN A 267 14.08 6.89 11.12
CA GLN A 267 14.26 7.08 12.57
C GLN A 267 15.74 7.12 12.95
N HIS A 268 16.53 6.18 12.45
CA HIS A 268 17.94 6.05 12.79
C HIS A 268 18.70 5.25 11.71
N GLU A 269 20.01 5.47 11.60
CA GLU A 269 20.85 4.64 10.75
C GLU A 269 20.82 3.17 11.21
N VAL A 270 20.58 2.26 10.27
CA VAL A 270 20.62 0.82 10.53
C VAL A 270 22.01 0.30 10.18
N PRO A 271 22.84 -0.11 11.16
CA PRO A 271 24.19 -0.56 10.88
C PRO A 271 24.17 -1.88 10.10
N LEU A 272 24.93 -1.99 9.02
CA LEU A 272 25.09 -3.25 8.29
C LEU A 272 26.09 -4.17 9.01
N LEU A 273 25.77 -5.44 9.11
CA LEU A 273 26.57 -6.45 9.81
C LEU A 273 27.14 -7.48 8.82
N PRO A 274 28.28 -8.12 9.14
CA PRO A 274 28.81 -9.21 8.33
C PRO A 274 27.77 -10.29 8.06
N GLY A 275 27.69 -10.73 6.79
CA GLY A 275 26.72 -11.73 6.32
C GLY A 275 25.37 -11.16 5.90
N ASP A 276 25.15 -9.85 5.99
CA ASP A 276 23.98 -9.21 5.40
C ASP A 276 23.96 -9.36 3.87
N GLU A 277 22.79 -9.70 3.34
CA GLU A 277 22.52 -9.74 1.91
C GLU A 277 22.50 -8.32 1.34
N GLU A 278 22.78 -8.19 0.03
CA GLU A 278 22.63 -6.90 -0.66
C GLU A 278 21.19 -6.39 -0.60
N ALA A 279 21.03 -5.07 -0.74
CA ALA A 279 19.71 -4.47 -0.82
C ALA A 279 18.98 -4.91 -2.10
N ILE A 280 17.72 -5.34 -1.95
CA ILE A 280 16.85 -5.77 -3.06
C ILE A 280 15.57 -4.97 -3.12
N GLY A 281 14.72 -5.26 -4.11
CA GLY A 281 13.36 -4.74 -4.16
C GLY A 281 13.31 -3.25 -4.50
N ARG A 282 14.00 -2.81 -5.55
CA ARG A 282 13.72 -1.50 -6.16
C ARG A 282 12.23 -1.42 -6.50
N GLY A 283 11.62 -0.25 -6.27
CA GLY A 283 10.19 -0.07 -6.49
C GLY A 283 9.76 -0.51 -7.89
N LEU A 284 8.73 -1.36 -7.95
CA LEU A 284 8.21 -1.86 -9.22
C LEU A 284 7.46 -0.73 -9.92
N PRO A 285 7.80 -0.36 -11.16
CA PRO A 285 7.07 0.69 -11.86
C PRO A 285 5.61 0.23 -12.06
N ILE A 286 4.67 1.06 -11.64
CA ILE A 286 3.25 0.85 -11.92
C ILE A 286 2.94 1.58 -13.22
N HIS A 287 2.60 0.82 -14.26
CA HIS A 287 2.17 1.36 -15.55
C HIS A 287 0.65 1.30 -15.68
N GLY A 288 0.07 2.18 -16.51
CA GLY A 288 -1.30 1.97 -16.98
C GLY A 288 -1.39 0.70 -17.81
N PHE A 289 -2.47 -0.08 -17.69
CA PHE A 289 -2.69 -1.36 -18.40
C PHE A 289 -2.73 -1.28 -19.94
N ALA A 290 -2.33 -0.18 -20.55
CA ALA A 290 -2.38 0.02 -22.00
C ALA A 290 -1.36 -0.82 -22.79
N ASP A 291 -0.31 -1.35 -22.16
CA ASP A 291 0.79 -2.01 -22.90
C ASP A 291 0.89 -3.53 -22.73
N ASP A 292 0.05 -4.16 -21.90
CA ASP A 292 0.16 -5.61 -21.64
C ASP A 292 -0.66 -6.45 -22.63
N THR A 293 -0.43 -6.24 -23.94
CA THR A 293 -0.97 -7.12 -25.00
C THR A 293 0.00 -8.23 -25.43
N SER A 294 1.15 -8.39 -24.77
CA SER A 294 2.11 -9.47 -25.09
C SER A 294 2.47 -10.34 -23.89
N GLY A 295 1.47 -10.99 -23.29
CA GLY A 295 1.69 -12.03 -22.28
C GLY A 295 0.69 -13.15 -22.44
N ARG A 296 1.00 -14.17 -23.27
CA ARG A 296 0.26 -15.43 -23.35
C ARG A 296 0.18 -16.07 -21.96
N ARG A 297 -0.89 -15.81 -21.20
CA ARG A 297 -1.27 -16.66 -20.06
C ARG A 297 -1.94 -17.91 -20.62
N GLY A 298 -1.19 -19.00 -20.64
CA GLY A 298 -1.68 -20.31 -21.02
C GLY A 298 -2.92 -20.68 -20.19
N ARG A 299 -4.01 -20.95 -20.90
CA ARG A 299 -5.16 -21.70 -20.37
C ARG A 299 -4.65 -23.03 -19.83
N ARG A 300 -4.59 -23.21 -18.51
CA ARG A 300 -4.71 -24.54 -17.92
C ARG A 300 -6.20 -24.87 -17.87
N ARG A 301 -6.63 -25.76 -18.78
CA ARG A 301 -7.88 -26.51 -18.64
C ARG A 301 -7.69 -27.44 -17.44
N ILE A 302 -8.63 -27.38 -16.50
CA ILE A 302 -8.83 -28.41 -15.49
C ILE A 302 -9.77 -29.43 -16.14
N ASN A 303 -9.29 -30.67 -16.27
CA ASN A 303 -10.15 -31.85 -16.31
C ASN A 303 -10.33 -32.30 -14.86
#